data_AF-Q2XQG9-F1
#
_entry.id   AF-Q2XQG9-F1
#
_cell.length_a   1.000
_cell.length_b   1.000
_cell.length_c   1.000
_cell.angle_alpha   90.00
_cell.angle_beta   90.00
_cell.angle_gamma   90.00
#
_symmetry.space_group_name_H-M   'P 1'
#
loop_
_entity.id
_entity.type
_entity.pdbx_description
1 polymer ?
#
loop_
_entity_poly.entity_id
_entity_poly.type
_entity_poly.pdbx_seq_one_letter_code
_entity_poly.pdbx_strand_id
1 'polypeptide(L)'
;VPFGPYWKFVRKLIMNDLLNATTVNKLRPLRTQQIRKFLRVMAQGAEAQKPLDLTEELLKWTNSTISMMMLGEAEEIRDIAREVLKIFGEYSLTDFIWPLKHLKVGKYEKRIDDILNKFDPVVERVIKKRRE
;
A
#
# COMPACT_ATOMS: atom_id res chain seq x y z
N VAL A 1 -23.52 3.26 -13.66
CA VAL A 1 -22.99 4.52 -13.06
C VAL A 1 -21.76 4.17 -12.24
N PRO A 2 -20.61 4.86 -12.39
CA PRO A 2 -19.32 4.46 -11.82
C PRO A 2 -19.26 4.43 -10.28
N PHE A 3 -20.33 4.83 -9.58
CA PHE A 3 -20.43 4.85 -8.12
C PHE A 3 -21.79 4.31 -7.64
N GLY A 4 -22.08 3.06 -8.00
CA GLY A 4 -23.30 2.36 -7.58
C GLY A 4 -23.39 2.13 -6.06
N PRO A 5 -24.51 1.59 -5.57
CA PRO A 5 -24.75 1.36 -4.14
C PRO A 5 -23.63 0.59 -3.44
N TYR A 6 -23.07 -0.44 -4.11
CA TYR A 6 -21.96 -1.23 -3.58
C TYR A 6 -20.71 -0.39 -3.28
N TRP A 7 -20.28 0.47 -4.21
CA TRP A 7 -19.13 1.34 -3.99
C TRP A 7 -19.37 2.30 -2.81
N LYS A 8 -20.58 2.85 -2.69
CA LYS A 8 -20.94 3.73 -1.56
C LYS A 8 -20.87 2.98 -0.23
N PHE A 9 -21.32 1.73 -0.21
CA PHE A 9 -21.25 0.86 0.96
C PHE A 9 -19.80 0.58 1.37
N VAL A 10 -18.95 0.13 0.44
CA VAL A 10 -17.52 -0.12 0.71
C VAL A 10 -16.82 1.14 1.21
N ARG A 11 -17.05 2.29 0.54
CA ARG A 11 -16.50 3.57 0.98
C ARG A 11 -16.94 3.93 2.40
N LYS A 12 -18.21 3.70 2.73
CA LYS A 12 -18.74 3.97 4.07
C LYS A 12 -18.04 3.11 5.13
N LEU A 13 -17.85 1.82 4.90
CA LEU A 13 -17.13 0.93 5.81
C LEU A 13 -15.68 1.40 6.04
N ILE A 14 -14.95 1.71 4.95
CA ILE A 14 -13.57 2.17 5.04
C ILE A 14 -13.47 3.45 5.89
N MET A 15 -14.32 4.43 5.60
CA MET A 15 -14.26 5.73 6.29
C MET A 15 -14.75 5.66 7.72
N ASN A 16 -15.82 4.91 7.98
CA ASN A 16 -16.46 4.90 9.28
C ASN A 16 -15.83 3.91 10.25
N ASP A 17 -15.20 2.83 9.78
CA ASP A 17 -14.67 1.78 10.65
C ASP A 17 -13.13 1.75 10.65
N LEU A 18 -12.51 1.75 9.47
CA LEU A 18 -11.05 1.61 9.35
C LEU A 18 -10.32 2.95 9.58
N LEU A 19 -10.80 4.02 8.96
CA LEU A 19 -10.12 5.33 8.92
C LEU A 19 -10.74 6.38 9.85
N ASN A 20 -11.63 5.98 10.75
CA ASN A 20 -12.20 6.90 11.74
C ASN A 20 -11.14 7.32 12.78
N ALA A 21 -11.38 8.43 13.46
CA ALA A 21 -10.44 8.99 14.44
C ALA A 21 -10.10 8.01 15.58
N THR A 22 -11.07 7.25 16.06
CA THR A 22 -10.89 6.26 17.14
C THR A 22 -9.93 5.14 16.71
N THR A 23 -10.16 4.51 15.56
CA THR A 23 -9.32 3.45 15.00
C THR A 23 -7.92 3.97 14.68
N VAL A 24 -7.83 5.15 14.06
CA VAL A 24 -6.55 5.81 13.78
C VAL A 24 -5.77 6.11 15.07
N ASN A 25 -6.44 6.49 16.15
CA ASN A 25 -5.80 6.72 17.46
C ASN A 25 -5.36 5.41 18.12
N LYS A 26 -6.16 4.35 18.04
CA LYS A 26 -5.76 3.01 18.50
C LYS A 26 -4.49 2.49 17.80
N LEU A 27 -4.31 2.84 16.53
CA LEU A 27 -3.13 2.47 15.73
C LEU A 27 -1.92 3.40 15.92
N ARG A 28 -2.03 4.45 16.74
CA ARG A 28 -0.94 5.40 17.02
C ARG A 28 0.35 4.74 17.54
N PRO A 29 0.31 3.75 18.46
CA PRO A 29 1.52 3.09 18.95
C PRO A 29 2.30 2.41 17.83
N LEU A 30 1.59 1.71 16.92
CA LEU A 30 2.19 1.05 15.76
C LEU A 30 2.84 2.06 14.81
N ARG A 31 2.14 3.15 14.47
CA ARG A 31 2.73 4.22 13.63
C ARG A 31 3.97 4.84 14.27
N THR A 32 3.93 5.03 15.60
CA THR A 32 5.06 5.59 16.36
C THR A 32 6.28 4.67 16.29
N GLN A 33 6.07 3.36 16.38
CA GLN A 33 7.13 2.37 16.20
C GLN A 33 7.74 2.42 14.80
N GLN A 34 6.91 2.56 13.75
CA GLN A 34 7.40 2.67 12.36
C GLN A 34 8.18 3.96 12.12
N ILE A 35 7.72 5.08 12.66
CA ILE A 35 8.44 6.37 12.62
C ILE A 35 9.81 6.23 13.29
N ARG A 36 9.89 5.60 14.46
CA ARG A 36 11.17 5.37 15.16
C ARG A 36 12.13 4.52 14.33
N LYS A 37 11.64 3.48 13.65
CA LYS A 37 12.44 2.66 12.74
C LYS A 37 12.99 3.48 11.58
N PHE A 38 12.14 4.30 10.94
CA PHE A 38 12.55 5.20 9.87
C PHE A 38 13.61 6.20 10.33
N LEU A 39 13.39 6.88 11.46
CA LEU A 39 14.35 7.85 12.01
C LEU A 39 15.71 7.20 12.35
N ARG A 40 15.71 5.95 12.79
CA ARG A 40 16.96 5.20 13.03
C ARG A 40 17.75 4.97 11.75
N VAL A 41 17.09 4.61 10.66
CA VAL A 41 17.74 4.44 9.34
C VAL A 41 18.35 5.78 8.89
N MET A 42 17.60 6.88 9.06
CA MET A 42 18.08 8.23 8.74
C MET A 42 19.32 8.61 9.55
N ALA A 43 19.30 8.37 10.87
CA ALA A 43 20.41 8.66 11.75
C ALA A 43 21.67 7.86 11.37
N GLN A 44 21.52 6.56 11.10
CA GLN A 44 22.62 5.69 10.69
C GLN A 44 23.25 6.13 9.36
N GLY A 45 22.43 6.54 8.38
CA GLY A 45 22.95 7.07 7.12
C GLY A 45 23.70 8.38 7.30
N ALA A 46 23.20 9.27 8.17
CA ALA A 46 23.88 10.52 8.50
C ALA A 46 25.23 10.29 9.21
N GLU A 47 25.27 9.39 10.21
CA GLU A 47 26.51 9.00 10.91
C GLU A 47 27.54 8.41 9.95
N ALA A 48 27.10 7.57 9.01
CA ALA A 48 27.96 6.98 7.99
C ALA A 48 28.33 7.95 6.85
N GLN A 49 27.82 9.19 6.88
CA GLN A 49 27.94 10.19 5.80
C GLN A 49 27.55 9.62 4.41
N LYS A 50 26.57 8.69 4.40
CA LYS A 50 26.09 8.06 3.17
C LYS A 50 24.88 8.83 2.64
N PRO A 51 24.85 9.16 1.34
CA PRO A 51 23.64 9.70 0.73
C PRO A 51 22.50 8.68 0.85
N LEU A 52 21.32 9.16 1.24
CA LEU A 52 20.10 8.37 1.36
C LEU A 52 19.08 8.82 0.32
N ASP A 53 18.47 7.86 -0.38
CA ASP A 53 17.29 8.14 -1.19
C ASP A 53 16.06 8.29 -0.26
N LEU A 54 15.70 9.54 0.00
CA LEU A 54 14.54 9.86 0.84
C LEU A 54 13.23 9.36 0.21
N THR A 55 13.13 9.29 -1.11
CA THR A 55 11.93 8.82 -1.79
C THR A 55 11.74 7.33 -1.52
N GLU A 56 12.81 6.54 -1.67
CA GLU A 56 12.75 5.10 -1.37
C GLU A 56 12.46 4.85 0.11
N GLU A 57 13.13 5.54 1.04
CA GLU A 57 12.93 5.31 2.47
C GLU A 57 11.53 5.75 2.94
N LEU A 58 10.96 6.83 2.40
CA LEU A 58 9.58 7.24 2.69
C LEU A 58 8.55 6.25 2.13
N LEU A 59 8.76 5.73 0.91
CA LEU A 59 7.89 4.71 0.32
C LEU A 59 7.91 3.42 1.15
N LYS A 60 9.11 2.99 1.58
CA LYS A 60 9.31 1.83 2.45
C LYS A 60 8.63 2.02 3.81
N TRP A 61 8.78 3.19 4.43
CA TRP A 61 8.12 3.52 5.69
C TRP A 61 6.59 3.51 5.54
N THR A 62 6.05 4.13 4.50
CA THR A 62 4.60 4.20 4.24
C THR A 62 4.02 2.82 4.02
N ASN A 63 4.64 2.00 3.16
CA ASN A 63 4.20 0.64 2.87
C ASN A 63 4.27 -0.25 4.11
N SER A 64 5.34 -0.16 4.90
CA SER A 64 5.49 -0.94 6.14
C SER A 64 4.43 -0.53 7.17
N THR A 65 4.12 0.76 7.26
CA THR A 65 3.12 1.29 8.18
C THR A 65 1.71 0.83 7.81
N ILE A 66 1.32 0.98 6.55
CA ILE A 66 -0.01 0.54 6.07
C ILE A 66 -0.17 -0.96 6.22
N SER A 67 0.84 -1.75 5.83
CA SER A 67 0.81 -3.21 5.92
C SER A 67 0.68 -3.70 7.36
N MET A 68 1.46 -3.13 8.30
CA MET A 68 1.31 -3.44 9.73
C MET A 68 -0.07 -3.07 10.27
N MET A 69 -0.62 -1.91 9.87
CA MET A 69 -1.92 -1.45 10.35
C MET A 69 -3.06 -2.32 9.81
N MET A 70 -2.98 -2.75 8.55
CA MET A 70 -4.04 -3.49 7.87
C MET A 70 -3.96 -4.99 8.15
N LEU A 71 -2.76 -5.57 8.04
CA LEU A 71 -2.54 -7.02 8.00
C LEU A 71 -1.80 -7.53 9.25
N GLY A 72 -1.09 -6.65 9.96
CA GLY A 72 -0.27 -7.03 11.12
C GLY A 72 1.10 -7.59 10.75
N GLU A 73 1.42 -7.65 9.46
CA GLU A 73 2.70 -8.07 8.87
C GLU A 73 3.11 -7.10 7.77
N ALA A 74 4.41 -6.87 7.60
CA ALA A 74 4.94 -5.80 6.74
C ALA A 74 5.80 -6.28 5.57
N GLU A 75 6.48 -7.42 5.72
CA GLU A 75 7.49 -7.85 4.75
C GLU A 75 6.87 -8.42 3.47
N GLU A 76 5.86 -9.29 3.59
CA GLU A 76 5.26 -10.01 2.46
C GLU A 76 4.51 -9.06 1.50
N ILE A 77 4.07 -7.88 1.96
CA ILE A 77 3.24 -6.95 1.18
C ILE A 77 4.06 -5.81 0.53
N ARG A 78 5.32 -5.62 0.94
CA ARG A 78 6.12 -4.49 0.46
C ARG A 78 6.35 -4.53 -1.06
N ASP A 79 6.64 -5.72 -1.58
CA ASP A 79 6.92 -5.91 -3.00
C ASP A 79 5.64 -5.78 -3.82
N ILE A 80 4.51 -6.27 -3.30
CA ILE A 80 3.17 -6.10 -3.86
C ILE A 80 2.82 -4.61 -3.95
N ALA A 81 3.01 -3.84 -2.88
CA ALA A 81 2.74 -2.40 -2.86
C ALA A 81 3.59 -1.62 -3.86
N ARG A 82 4.85 -2.02 -4.07
CA ARG A 82 5.73 -1.43 -5.08
C ARG A 82 5.28 -1.74 -6.50
N GLU A 83 4.84 -2.98 -6.77
CA GLU A 83 4.26 -3.37 -8.05
C GLU A 83 2.98 -2.57 -8.37
N VAL A 84 2.11 -2.37 -7.37
CA VAL A 84 0.90 -1.54 -7.49
C VAL A 84 1.24 -0.10 -7.84
N LEU A 85 2.16 0.54 -7.11
CA LEU A 85 2.58 1.92 -7.39
C LEU A 85 3.15 2.09 -8.81
N LYS A 86 3.91 1.10 -9.28
CA LYS A 86 4.46 1.09 -10.64
C LYS A 86 3.36 1.05 -11.69
N ILE A 87 2.34 0.21 -11.51
CA ILE A 87 1.19 0.17 -12.41
C ILE A 87 0.45 1.51 -12.40
N PHE A 88 0.19 2.11 -11.24
CA PHE A 88 -0.47 3.42 -11.16
C PHE A 88 0.31 4.53 -11.89
N GLY A 89 1.63 4.58 -11.71
CA GLY A 89 2.49 5.54 -12.41
C GLY A 89 2.49 5.36 -13.93
N GLU A 90 2.59 4.11 -14.40
CA GLU A 90 2.54 3.79 -15.83
C GLU A 90 1.17 4.07 -16.44
N TYR A 91 0.09 3.73 -15.72
CA TYR A 91 -1.29 3.98 -16.16
C TYR A 91 -1.56 5.48 -16.31
N SER A 92 -1.15 6.28 -15.33
CA SER A 92 -1.20 7.75 -15.40
C SER A 92 -0.54 8.28 -16.67
N LEU A 93 0.71 7.88 -16.97
CA LEU A 93 1.42 8.29 -18.19
C LEU A 93 0.75 7.82 -19.48
N THR A 94 0.12 6.64 -19.47
CA THR A 94 -0.53 6.04 -20.65
C THR A 94 -1.83 6.78 -20.99
N ASP A 95 -2.57 7.27 -19.99
CA ASP A 95 -3.77 8.09 -20.20
C ASP A 95 -3.44 9.49 -20.76
N PHE A 96 -2.25 10.03 -20.50
CA PHE A 96 -1.79 11.29 -21.10
C PHE A 96 -1.36 11.15 -22.57
N ILE A 97 -0.99 9.95 -23.03
CA ILE A 97 -0.45 9.71 -24.38
C ILE A 97 -1.41 8.83 -25.18
N TRP A 98 -2.30 9.47 -25.95
CA TRP A 98 -3.41 8.86 -26.69
C TRP A 98 -3.08 7.56 -27.46
N PRO A 99 -1.96 7.43 -28.20
CA PRO A 99 -1.64 6.19 -28.92
C PRO A 99 -1.28 5.01 -28.00
N LEU A 100 -0.67 5.27 -26.83
CA LEU A 100 -0.24 4.24 -25.90
C LEU A 100 -1.42 3.62 -25.13
N LYS A 101 -2.53 4.36 -25.02
CA LYS A 101 -3.77 3.92 -24.36
C LYS A 101 -4.33 2.64 -24.98
N HIS A 102 -4.35 2.52 -26.30
CA HIS A 102 -4.92 1.36 -26.99
C HIS A 102 -4.01 0.12 -27.01
N LEU A 103 -2.69 0.31 -26.89
CA LEU A 103 -1.70 -0.77 -27.03
C LEU A 103 -1.43 -1.54 -25.72
N LYS A 104 -1.80 -0.99 -24.55
CA LYS A 104 -1.38 -1.55 -23.25
C LYS A 104 -2.51 -2.02 -22.33
N VAL A 105 -3.79 -1.83 -22.66
CA VAL A 105 -4.93 -2.18 -21.79
C VAL A 105 -4.85 -3.63 -21.29
N GLY A 106 -4.73 -4.61 -22.18
CA GLY A 106 -4.67 -6.02 -21.78
C GLY A 106 -3.40 -6.45 -21.03
N LYS A 107 -2.32 -5.68 -21.12
CA LYS A 107 -1.09 -5.96 -20.35
C LYS A 107 -1.22 -5.51 -18.88
N TYR A 108 -1.96 -4.43 -18.62
CA TYR A 108 -2.22 -3.99 -17.26
C TYR A 108 -3.20 -4.91 -16.56
N GLU A 109 -4.25 -5.37 -17.24
CA GLU A 109 -5.21 -6.36 -16.70
C GLU A 109 -4.48 -7.58 -16.16
N LYS A 110 -3.63 -8.23 -16.99
CA LYS A 110 -2.85 -9.38 -16.54
C LYS A 110 -1.95 -9.09 -15.34
N ARG A 111 -1.28 -7.92 -15.31
CA ARG A 111 -0.42 -7.55 -14.18
C ARG A 111 -1.21 -7.26 -12.90
N ILE A 112 -2.42 -6.71 -13.03
CA ILE A 112 -3.33 -6.50 -11.90
C ILE A 112 -3.77 -7.86 -11.36
N ASP A 113 -4.16 -8.79 -12.22
CA ASP A 113 -4.52 -10.15 -11.83
C ASP A 113 -3.35 -10.86 -11.12
N ASP A 114 -2.13 -10.76 -11.66
CA ASP A 114 -0.93 -11.33 -11.03
C ASP A 114 -0.67 -10.76 -9.63
N ILE A 115 -0.91 -9.45 -9.43
CA ILE A 115 -0.79 -8.79 -8.12
C ILE A 115 -1.86 -9.29 -7.16
N LEU A 116 -3.13 -9.38 -7.61
CA LEU A 116 -4.24 -9.86 -6.79
C LEU A 116 -4.01 -11.31 -6.37
N ASN A 117 -3.56 -12.17 -7.28
CA ASN A 117 -3.24 -13.57 -6.99
C ASN A 117 -2.12 -13.72 -5.93
N LYS A 118 -1.17 -12.78 -5.86
CA LYS A 118 -0.15 -12.75 -4.79
C LYS A 118 -0.71 -12.23 -3.47
N PHE A 119 -1.66 -11.31 -3.51
CA PHE A 119 -2.20 -10.64 -2.32
C PHE A 119 -3.30 -11.46 -1.62
N ASP A 120 -4.12 -12.17 -2.40
CA ASP A 120 -5.26 -12.95 -1.89
C ASP A 120 -4.87 -13.97 -0.80
N PRO A 121 -3.81 -14.78 -0.94
CA PRO A 121 -3.39 -15.72 0.11
C PRO A 121 -2.99 -15.04 1.42
N VAL A 122 -2.41 -13.83 1.34
CA VAL A 122 -2.00 -13.05 2.52
C VAL A 122 -3.24 -12.57 3.27
N VAL A 123 -4.19 -11.99 2.55
CA VAL A 123 -5.45 -11.52 3.14
C VAL A 123 -6.24 -12.68 3.74
N GLU A 124 -6.35 -13.81 3.05
CA GLU A 124 -7.08 -14.99 3.54
C GLU A 124 -6.48 -15.51 4.85
N ARG A 125 -5.14 -15.57 4.92
CA ARG A 125 -4.42 -15.97 6.14
C ARG A 125 -4.73 -15.02 7.31
N VAL A 126 -4.72 -13.71 7.06
CA VAL A 126 -5.04 -12.70 8.08
C VAL A 126 -6.50 -12.78 8.53
N ILE A 127 -7.44 -12.98 7.60
CA ILE A 127 -8.86 -13.16 7.92
C ILE A 127 -9.05 -14.39 8.79
N LYS A 128 -8.46 -15.53 8.42
CA LYS A 128 -8.55 -16.77 9.19
C LYS A 128 -8.03 -16.59 10.62
N LYS A 129 -6.83 -16.01 10.77
CA LYS A 129 -6.21 -15.75 12.07
C LYS A 129 -7.02 -14.83 12.98
N ARG A 130 -7.86 -13.93 12.43
CA ARG A 130 -8.69 -13.00 13.21
C ARG A 130 -10.08 -13.55 13.55
N ARG A 131 -10.49 -14.66 12.92
CA ARG A 131 -11.75 -15.36 13.22
C ARG A 131 -11.58 -16.39 14.34
N GLU A 132 -10.38 -16.92 14.49
CA GLU A 132 -9.93 -17.75 15.63
C GLU A 132 -9.72 -16.89 16.88
#